data_AF-A0A5Y1YER8-F1
#
_entry.id   AF-A0A5Y1YER8-F1
#
_cell.length_a   1.000
_cell.length_b   1.000
_cell.length_c   1.000
_cell.angle_alpha   90.00
_cell.angle_beta   90.00
_cell.angle_gamma   90.00
#
_symmetry.space_group_name_H-M   'P 1'
#
loop_
_entity.id
_entity.type
_entity.pdbx_description
1 polymer ?
#
loop_
_entity_poly.entity_id
_entity_poly.type
_entity_poly.pdbx_seq_one_letter_code
_entity_poly.pdbx_strand_id
1 'polypeptide(L)'
;MDMEQLLIPLVKDVMDDKFATKQRAFQQHIRAVESCIDMFGWKKTVDFLNEKMNTHLSINTYKTMVYRSKKKKDKKTNKKLVSNKNLNNPLSNLSKNKPFDYNPIPDKSRIYGDDK
;
A
#
# COMPACT_ATOMS: atom_id res chain seq x y z
N MET A 1 22.94 -4.58 24.37
CA MET A 1 21.63 -5.01 23.81
C MET A 1 21.84 -5.12 22.33
N ASP A 2 21.74 -6.33 21.80
CA ASP A 2 22.17 -6.61 20.42
C ASP A 2 21.00 -6.51 19.44
N MET A 3 21.30 -6.10 18.21
CA MET A 3 20.31 -5.96 17.13
C MET A 3 19.51 -7.26 16.91
N GLU A 4 20.16 -8.41 17.06
CA GLU A 4 19.54 -9.73 16.97
C GLU A 4 18.47 -9.94 18.04
N GLN A 5 18.73 -9.56 19.29
CA GLN A 5 17.77 -9.73 20.38
C GLN A 5 16.50 -8.92 20.16
N LEU A 6 16.61 -7.75 19.53
CA LEU A 6 15.48 -6.87 19.25
C LEU A 6 14.67 -7.30 18.02
N LEU A 7 15.35 -7.73 16.95
CA LEU A 7 14.71 -7.94 15.64
C LEU A 7 14.41 -9.39 15.28
N ILE A 8 15.08 -10.39 15.89
CA ILE A 8 14.78 -11.81 15.64
C ILE A 8 13.30 -12.15 15.86
N PRO A 9 12.63 -11.68 16.94
CA PRO A 9 11.20 -11.96 17.13
C PRO A 9 10.33 -11.46 15.98
N LEU A 10 10.65 -10.28 15.43
CA LEU A 10 9.97 -9.74 14.25
C LEU A 10 10.26 -10.59 13.01
N VAL A 11 11.52 -10.95 12.78
CA VAL A 11 11.91 -11.80 11.64
C VAL A 11 11.15 -13.12 11.67
N LYS A 12 11.14 -13.81 12.82
CA LYS A 12 10.39 -15.06 12.99
C LYS A 12 8.91 -14.88 12.69
N ASP A 13 8.26 -13.89 13.31
CA ASP A 13 6.84 -13.63 13.11
C ASP A 13 6.49 -13.26 11.65
N VAL A 14 7.44 -12.72 10.87
CA VAL A 14 7.27 -12.43 9.44
C VAL A 14 7.52 -13.69 8.59
N MET A 15 8.52 -14.49 8.91
CA MET A 15 8.89 -15.70 8.15
C MET A 15 7.92 -16.85 8.38
N ASP A 16 7.36 -16.94 9.59
CA ASP A 16 6.36 -17.96 9.96
C ASP A 16 4.94 -17.57 9.53
N ASP A 17 4.76 -16.46 8.80
CA ASP A 17 3.47 -15.89 8.38
C ASP A 17 2.43 -15.82 9.52
N LYS A 18 2.89 -15.64 10.77
CA LYS A 18 2.06 -15.63 11.98
C LYS A 18 0.93 -14.61 11.91
N PHE A 19 1.13 -13.55 11.14
CA PHE A 19 0.12 -12.54 10.87
C PHE A 19 -0.24 -12.50 9.39
N ALA A 20 -1.53 -12.25 9.12
CA ALA A 20 -2.05 -12.12 7.76
C ALA A 20 -1.33 -11.09 6.86
N THR A 21 -0.57 -10.15 7.43
CA THR A 21 0.25 -9.21 6.66
C THR A 21 1.54 -8.87 7.41
N LYS A 22 2.65 -8.66 6.67
CA LYS A 22 3.93 -8.19 7.23
C LYS A 22 3.79 -6.89 8.01
N GLN A 23 2.92 -5.98 7.55
CA GLN A 23 2.62 -4.73 8.25
C GLN A 23 2.11 -4.94 9.68
N ARG A 24 1.34 -6.02 9.94
CA ARG A 24 0.83 -6.33 11.28
C ARG A 24 1.93 -6.86 12.20
N ALA A 25 2.89 -7.62 11.67
CA ALA A 25 4.08 -8.03 12.42
C ALA A 25 4.91 -6.81 12.84
N PHE A 26 5.14 -5.86 11.91
CA PHE A 26 5.83 -4.60 12.21
C PHE A 26 5.07 -3.72 13.21
N GLN A 27 3.74 -3.76 13.24
CA GLN A 27 2.93 -3.05 14.24
C GLN A 27 3.15 -3.64 15.64
N GLN A 28 3.17 -4.97 15.75
CA GLN A 28 3.36 -5.64 17.04
C GLN A 28 4.74 -5.35 17.65
N HIS A 29 5.77 -5.29 16.80
CA HIS A 29 7.18 -5.13 17.22
C HIS A 29 7.73 -3.72 17.01
N ILE A 30 6.86 -2.71 16.83
CA ILE A 30 7.28 -1.36 16.43
C ILE A 30 8.29 -0.73 17.40
N ARG A 31 8.13 -0.95 18.71
CA ARG A 31 9.05 -0.43 19.73
C ARG A 31 10.46 -1.02 19.58
N ALA A 32 10.57 -2.32 19.32
CA ALA A 32 11.87 -2.96 19.13
C ALA A 32 12.56 -2.46 17.85
N VAL A 33 11.78 -2.22 16.79
CA VAL A 33 12.28 -1.62 15.54
C VAL A 33 12.77 -0.20 15.77
N GLU A 34 12.02 0.64 16.49
CA GLU A 34 12.42 2.00 16.85
C GLU A 34 13.71 2.01 17.69
N SER A 35 13.77 1.22 18.76
CA SER A 35 14.97 1.12 19.59
C SER A 35 16.20 0.66 18.78
N CYS A 36 16.01 -0.26 17.84
CA CYS A 36 17.10 -0.69 16.97
C CYS A 36 17.57 0.43 16.01
N ILE A 37 16.64 1.19 15.45
CA ILE A 37 16.96 2.33 14.57
C ILE A 37 17.68 3.42 15.36
N ASP A 38 17.25 3.72 16.58
CA ASP A 38 17.84 4.75 17.43
C ASP A 38 19.27 4.37 17.87
N MET A 39 19.52 3.08 18.10
CA MET A 39 20.84 2.59 18.51
C MET A 39 21.83 2.41 17.36
N PHE A 40 21.38 1.89 16.21
CA PHE A 40 22.27 1.43 15.14
C PHE A 40 22.11 2.18 13.82
N GLY A 41 21.06 2.98 13.69
CA GLY A 41 20.74 3.74 12.48
C GLY A 41 20.05 2.91 11.41
N TRP A 42 19.31 3.60 10.54
CA TRP A 42 18.49 2.99 9.48
C TRP A 42 19.23 2.01 8.57
N LYS A 43 20.47 2.32 8.17
CA LYS A 43 21.20 1.50 7.20
C LYS A 43 21.46 0.10 7.74
N LYS A 44 22.07 0.01 8.93
CA LYS A 44 22.39 -1.28 9.57
C LYS A 44 21.14 -2.10 9.89
N THR A 45 20.09 -1.45 10.39
CA THR A 45 18.81 -2.12 10.66
C THR A 45 18.20 -2.73 9.40
N VAL A 46 18.23 -2.00 8.29
CA VAL A 46 17.66 -2.45 7.01
C VAL A 46 18.49 -3.56 6.38
N ASP A 47 19.82 -3.43 6.40
CA ASP A 47 20.73 -4.46 5.90
C ASP A 47 20.51 -5.79 6.66
N PHE A 48 20.40 -5.72 7.99
CA PHE A 48 20.09 -6.88 8.83
C PHE A 48 18.73 -7.51 8.52
N LEU A 49 17.66 -6.70 8.39
CA LEU A 49 16.33 -7.21 8.07
C LEU A 49 16.30 -7.87 6.70
N ASN A 50 16.96 -7.28 5.71
CA ASN A 50 17.08 -7.84 4.37
C ASN A 50 17.84 -9.16 4.36
N GLU A 51 18.96 -9.23 5.08
CA GLU A 51 19.74 -10.47 5.23
C GLU A 51 18.91 -11.58 5.87
N LYS A 52 18.26 -11.30 7.01
CA LYS A 52 17.53 -12.33 7.77
C LYS A 52 16.21 -12.74 7.14
N MET A 53 15.52 -11.85 6.44
CA MET A 53 14.27 -12.15 5.74
C MET A 53 14.49 -12.61 4.29
N ASN A 54 15.74 -12.65 3.83
CA ASN A 54 16.09 -12.90 2.44
C ASN A 54 15.32 -11.99 1.46
N THR A 55 15.31 -10.68 1.76
CA THR A 55 14.63 -9.66 0.94
C THR A 55 15.61 -8.59 0.47
N HIS A 56 15.20 -7.82 -0.54
CA HIS A 56 15.96 -6.68 -1.05
C HIS A 56 15.10 -5.41 -1.08
N LEU A 57 14.53 -5.06 0.07
CA LEU A 57 13.70 -3.88 0.19
C LEU A 57 14.55 -2.63 0.44
N SER A 58 14.13 -1.51 -0.16
CA SER A 58 14.78 -0.23 0.06
C SER A 58 14.57 0.29 1.49
N ILE A 59 15.47 1.13 1.97
CA ILE A 59 15.32 1.82 3.26
C ILE A 59 13.99 2.60 3.31
N ASN A 60 13.56 3.22 2.20
CA ASN A 60 12.29 3.95 2.13
C ASN A 60 11.08 3.04 2.33
N THR A 61 11.15 1.80 1.87
CA THR A 61 10.10 0.80 2.08
C THR A 61 9.95 0.50 3.57
N TYR A 62 11.05 0.28 4.29
CA TYR A 62 11.03 0.07 5.74
C TYR A 62 10.58 1.31 6.50
N LYS A 63 11.03 2.52 6.12
CA LYS A 63 10.52 3.78 6.68
C LYS A 63 9.01 3.90 6.55
N THR A 64 8.47 3.53 5.39
CA THR A 64 7.02 3.54 5.14
C THR A 64 6.29 2.53 6.02
N MET A 65 6.84 1.32 6.18
CA MET A 65 6.26 0.31 7.07
C MET A 65 6.25 0.78 8.53
N VAL A 66 7.37 1.33 9.01
CA VAL A 66 7.48 1.89 10.38
C VAL A 66 6.52 3.05 10.58
N TYR A 67 6.44 3.98 9.63
CA TYR A 67 5.50 5.10 9.68
C TYR A 67 4.03 4.62 9.75
N ARG A 68 3.66 3.65 8.92
CA ARG A 68 2.32 3.04 8.93
C ARG A 68 2.04 2.25 10.20
N SER A 69 3.07 1.69 10.84
CA SER A 69 2.96 0.99 12.12
C SER A 69 2.77 1.93 13.31
N LYS A 70 3.40 3.11 13.26
CA LYS A 70 3.26 4.18 14.28
C LYS A 70 1.87 4.78 14.33
N LYS A 71 1.15 4.82 13.20
CA LYS A 71 -0.26 5.23 13.17
C LYS A 71 -1.10 4.20 13.91
N LYS A 72 -1.16 4.32 15.24
CA LYS A 72 -2.21 3.71 16.04
C LYS A 72 -3.54 4.07 15.38
N LYS A 73 -4.38 3.05 15.20
CA LYS A 73 -5.79 3.26 14.98
C LYS A 73 -6.30 4.07 16.19
N ASP A 74 -6.51 5.36 16.00
CA ASP A 74 -7.62 6.06 16.64
C ASP A 74 -8.93 5.47 16.10
N LYS A 75 -9.12 4.15 16.25
CA LYS A 75 -10.44 3.59 16.28
C LYS A 75 -10.97 3.95 17.66
N LYS A 76 -11.48 5.19 17.78
CA LYS A 76 -12.70 5.39 18.54
C LYS A 76 -13.64 4.30 18.04
N THR A 77 -13.83 3.27 18.85
CA THR A 77 -14.83 2.23 18.62
C THR A 77 -16.20 2.91 18.73
N ASN A 78 -16.57 3.68 17.70
CA ASN A 78 -17.97 3.79 17.37
C ASN A 78 -18.35 2.38 16.94
N LYS A 79 -19.02 1.66 17.86
CA LYS A 79 -19.89 0.55 17.52
C LYS A 79 -20.75 1.03 16.36
N LYS A 80 -20.34 0.74 15.13
CA LYS A 80 -21.15 1.05 13.96
C LYS A 80 -22.20 -0.06 13.94
N LEU A 81 -23.25 0.20 14.71
CA LEU A 81 -24.57 -0.35 14.47
C LEU A 81 -24.79 -0.33 12.96
N VAL A 82 -25.12 -1.48 12.41
CA VAL A 82 -25.51 -1.65 11.02
C VAL A 82 -26.61 -0.63 10.73
N SER A 83 -26.28 0.38 9.93
CA SER A 83 -27.27 1.24 9.32
C SER A 83 -26.77 1.55 7.91
N ASN A 84 -27.43 0.92 6.95
CA ASN A 84 -27.39 1.22 5.52
C ASN A 84 -27.51 2.74 5.34
N LYS A 85 -26.42 3.42 5.00
CA LYS A 85 -26.47 4.77 4.41
C LYS A 85 -25.38 4.90 3.34
N ASN A 86 -25.84 4.84 2.11
CA ASN A 86 -25.33 5.48 0.89
C ASN A 86 -23.82 5.43 0.67
N LEU A 87 -23.41 4.44 -0.14
CA LEU A 87 -22.18 4.51 -0.93
C LEU A 87 -22.27 5.69 -1.90
N ASN A 88 -21.86 6.87 -1.46
CA ASN A 88 -21.42 7.92 -2.38
C ASN A 88 -20.02 7.56 -2.84
N ASN A 89 -19.95 6.64 -3.80
CA ASN A 89 -18.74 6.31 -4.52
C ASN A 89 -18.36 7.53 -5.39
N PRO A 90 -17.18 8.15 -5.23
CA PRO A 90 -16.79 9.33 -6.02
C PRO A 90 -16.57 9.03 -7.53
N LEU A 91 -16.71 7.76 -7.94
CA LEU A 91 -16.65 7.29 -9.32
C LEU A 91 -18.02 7.05 -9.97
N SER A 92 -19.15 7.32 -9.28
CA SER A 92 -20.49 7.09 -9.84
C SER A 92 -20.85 8.00 -11.02
N ASN A 93 -20.12 9.10 -11.22
CA ASN A 93 -20.33 10.02 -12.35
C ASN A 93 -19.59 9.64 -13.63
N LEU A 94 -18.83 8.53 -13.65
CA LEU A 94 -18.08 8.09 -14.84
C LEU A 94 -18.82 7.05 -15.70
N SER A 95 -20.14 6.92 -15.53
CA SER A 95 -20.99 6.09 -16.40
C SER A 95 -22.19 6.89 -16.89
N LYS A 96 -21.92 7.94 -17.68
CA LYS A 96 -22.90 8.41 -18.66
C LYS A 96 -22.53 7.77 -19.99
N ASN A 97 -23.10 6.60 -20.26
CA ASN A 97 -23.26 6.11 -21.62
C ASN A 97 -24.07 7.17 -22.37
N LYS A 98 -23.39 8.10 -23.05
CA LYS A 98 -24.04 8.84 -24.14
C LYS A 98 -24.28 7.79 -25.24
N PRO A 99 -25.48 7.69 -25.83
CA PRO A 99 -25.61 6.98 -27.10
C PRO A 99 -24.64 7.66 -28.07
N PHE A 100 -23.63 6.90 -28.49
CA PHE A 100 -22.74 7.31 -29.53
C PHE A 100 -23.55 7.13 -30.81
N ASP A 101 -24.23 8.18 -31.26
CA ASP A 101 -24.83 8.25 -32.61
C ASP A 101 -23.68 8.33 -33.62
N TYR A 102 -22.96 7.22 -33.76
CA TYR A 102 -22.06 7.02 -34.87
C TYR A 102 -22.93 6.78 -36.09
N ASN A 103 -23.08 7.82 -36.90
CA ASN A 103 -23.65 7.71 -38.23
C ASN A 103 -22.48 7.56 -39.21
N PRO A 104 -22.12 6.33 -39.65
CA PRO A 104 -21.10 6.14 -40.67
C PRO A 104 -21.71 6.44 -42.03
N ILE A 105 -22.04 7.71 -42.29
CA ILE A 105 -22.14 8.15 -43.66
C ILE A 105 -20.73 8.61 -44.02
N PRO A 106 -20.01 7.87 -44.88
CA PRO A 106 -18.74 8.36 -45.40
C PRO A 106 -19.04 9.65 -46.15
N ASP A 107 -18.40 10.74 -45.74
CA ASP A 107 -18.44 11.98 -46.51
C ASP A 107 -17.73 11.74 -47.84
N LYS A 108 -18.52 11.41 -48.87
CA LYS A 108 -18.04 11.13 -50.23
C LYS A 108 -17.49 12.38 -50.92
N SER A 109 -17.59 13.56 -50.32
CA SER A 109 -17.04 14.79 -50.92
C SER A 109 -15.51 14.86 -50.86
N ARG A 110 -14.84 14.02 -50.06
CA ARG A 110 -13.38 14.06 -49.87
C ARG A 110 -12.58 13.12 -50.78
N ILE A 111 -13.23 12.27 -51.57
CA ILE A 111 -12.54 11.17 -52.31
C ILE A 111 -12.37 11.45 -53.80
N TYR A 112 -13.13 12.36 -54.40
CA TYR A 112 -12.88 12.79 -55.78
C TYR A 112 -12.29 14.19 -55.76
N GLY A 113 -10.95 14.22 -55.75
CA GLY A 113 -10.21 15.36 -56.24
C GLY A 113 -10.60 15.62 -57.69
N ASP A 114 -10.80 16.90 -57.96
CA ASP A 114 -10.67 17.58 -59.24
C ASP A 114 -10.04 16.73 -60.37
N ASP A 115 -10.85 16.40 -61.37
CA ASP A 115 -10.36 16.00 -62.69
C ASP A 115 -11.34 16.53 -63.76
N LYS A 116 -10.94 17.69 -64.32
CA LYS A 116 -11.30 18.35 -65.59
C LYS A 116 -12.25 19.54 -65.57
#